data_AF-A0A2W4WKL5-F1
#
_entry.id   AF-A0A2W4WKL5-F1
#
_cell.length_a   1.000
_cell.length_b   1.000
_cell.length_c   1.000
_cell.angle_alpha   90.00
_cell.angle_beta   90.00
_cell.angle_gamma   90.00
#
_symmetry.space_group_name_H-M   'P 1'
#
loop_
_entity.id
_entity.type
_entity.pdbx_description
1 polymer ?
#
loop_
_entity_poly.entity_id
_entity_poly.type
_entity_poly.pdbx_seq_one_letter_code
_entity_poly.pdbx_strand_id
1 'polypeptide(L)'
;MAAKQPLTGIELVDCAKANAQQGVQEAAKLCGYGDHISDFQSALKKAGADMGVKLDELDDLITDQFIAQRTPVMDVAPVVDGTTSHL
;
A
#
# COMPACT_ATOMS: atom_id res chain seq x y z
N MET A 1 21.73 4.27 -4.47
CA MET A 1 22.02 2.86 -4.82
C MET A 1 20.80 2.36 -5.58
N ALA A 2 20.91 2.04 -6.87
CA ALA A 2 19.81 1.44 -7.62
C ALA A 2 19.82 -0.08 -7.42
N ALA A 3 18.65 -0.71 -7.36
CA ALA A 3 18.58 -2.17 -7.32
C ALA A 3 19.21 -2.76 -8.59
N LYS A 4 20.06 -3.78 -8.43
CA LYS A 4 20.77 -4.44 -9.55
C LYS A 4 19.84 -5.32 -10.39
N GLN A 5 18.66 -5.63 -9.84
CA GLN A 5 17.57 -6.38 -10.45
C GLN A 5 16.25 -5.70 -10.08
N PRO A 6 15.20 -5.79 -10.91
CA PRO A 6 13.90 -5.21 -10.62
C PRO A 6 13.33 -5.80 -9.32
N LEU A 7 12.99 -4.94 -8.38
CA LEU A 7 12.33 -5.33 -7.13
C LEU A 7 10.91 -5.82 -7.42
N THR A 8 10.40 -6.73 -6.59
CA THR A 8 9.03 -7.25 -6.72
C THR A 8 8.36 -7.37 -5.36
N GLY A 9 7.03 -7.55 -5.34
CA GLY A 9 6.27 -7.75 -4.10
C GLY A 9 6.43 -6.59 -3.12
N ILE A 10 6.58 -6.91 -1.83
CA ILE A 10 6.66 -5.92 -0.74
C ILE A 10 7.85 -4.97 -0.92
N GLU A 11 9.01 -5.48 -1.37
CA GLU A 11 10.21 -4.66 -1.58
C GLU A 11 10.01 -3.62 -2.68
N LEU A 12 9.24 -3.97 -3.72
CA LEU A 12 8.87 -3.02 -4.77
C LEU A 12 7.98 -1.90 -4.22
N VAL A 13 6.99 -2.25 -3.40
CA VAL A 13 6.06 -1.26 -2.84
C VAL A 13 6.77 -0.34 -1.85
N ASP A 14 7.64 -0.86 -1.00
CA ASP A 14 8.44 -0.06 -0.08
C ASP A 14 9.37 0.90 -0.84
N CYS A 15 10.10 0.38 -1.84
CA CYS A 15 10.94 1.20 -2.71
C CYS A 15 10.14 2.26 -3.47
N ALA A 16 9.01 1.88 -4.06
CA ALA A 16 8.14 2.80 -4.79
C ALA A 16 7.65 3.91 -3.85
N LYS A 17 7.19 3.57 -2.64
CA LYS A 17 6.72 4.54 -1.65
C LYS A 17 7.82 5.51 -1.21
N ALA A 18 9.02 4.99 -0.91
CA ALA A 18 10.16 5.82 -0.51
C ALA A 18 10.59 6.81 -1.60
N ASN A 19 10.35 6.48 -2.87
CA ASN A 19 10.74 7.29 -4.02
C ASN A 19 9.57 7.97 -4.73
N ALA A 20 8.33 7.81 -4.23
CA ALA A 20 7.13 8.28 -4.91
C ALA A 20 7.14 9.81 -5.08
N GLN A 21 7.67 10.54 -4.10
CA GLN A 21 7.83 12.00 -4.16
C GLN A 21 8.82 12.48 -5.24
N GLN A 22 9.70 11.61 -5.73
CA GLN A 22 10.65 11.91 -6.81
C GLN A 22 10.03 11.72 -8.20
N GLY A 23 8.83 11.15 -8.26
CA GLY A 23 8.12 10.85 -9.51
C GLY A 23 8.43 9.46 -10.07
N VAL A 24 7.62 9.06 -11.04
CA VAL A 24 7.58 7.69 -11.56
C VAL A 24 8.87 7.24 -12.25
N GLN A 25 9.56 8.16 -12.93
CA GLN A 25 10.82 7.84 -13.60
C GLN A 25 11.93 7.50 -12.60
N GLU A 26 12.12 8.33 -11.57
CA GLU A 26 13.18 8.06 -10.60
C GLU A 26 12.83 6.89 -9.69
N ALA A 27 11.57 6.72 -9.32
CA ALA A 27 11.13 5.52 -8.62
C ALA A 27 11.43 4.24 -9.42
N ALA A 28 11.10 4.19 -10.71
CA ALA A 28 11.39 3.04 -11.56
C ALA A 28 12.90 2.73 -11.64
N LYS A 29 13.74 3.75 -11.83
CA LYS A 29 15.21 3.58 -11.87
C LYS A 29 15.75 3.04 -10.55
N LEU A 30 15.33 3.62 -9.43
CA LEU A 30 15.80 3.24 -8.10
C LEU A 30 15.33 1.83 -7.71
N CYS A 31 14.13 1.44 -8.14
CA CYS A 31 13.57 0.11 -7.90
C CYS A 31 14.05 -0.96 -8.91
N GLY A 32 15.01 -0.64 -9.79
CA GLY A 32 15.67 -1.61 -10.67
C GLY A 32 15.00 -1.83 -12.03
N TYR A 33 14.06 -0.97 -12.40
CA TYR A 33 13.38 -0.98 -13.71
C TYR A 33 14.03 -0.03 -14.72
N GLY A 34 14.93 0.86 -14.31
CA GLY A 34 15.54 1.83 -15.23
C GLY A 34 14.46 2.71 -15.88
N ASP A 35 14.46 2.78 -17.21
CA ASP A 35 13.47 3.54 -17.99
C ASP A 35 12.21 2.72 -18.34
N HIS A 36 12.09 1.48 -17.84
CA HIS A 36 10.93 0.60 -18.07
C HIS A 36 9.74 0.96 -17.17
N ILE A 37 9.14 2.13 -17.40
CA ILE A 37 8.05 2.67 -16.56
C ILE A 37 6.80 1.79 -16.61
N SER A 38 6.45 1.26 -17.78
CA SER A 38 5.27 0.39 -17.94
C SER A 38 5.41 -0.92 -17.16
N ASP A 39 6.62 -1.49 -17.15
CA ASP A 39 6.94 -2.71 -16.39
C ASP A 39 6.92 -2.43 -14.88
N PHE A 40 7.47 -1.28 -14.47
CA PHE A 40 7.40 -0.82 -13.08
C PHE A 40 5.96 -0.68 -12.59
N GLN A 41 5.12 0.03 -13.35
CA GLN A 41 3.70 0.22 -13.00
C GLN A 41 2.94 -1.10 -12.95
N SER A 42 3.17 -1.99 -13.91
CA SER A 42 2.50 -3.31 -13.94
C SER A 42 2.90 -4.17 -12.75
N ALA A 43 4.18 -4.17 -12.39
CA ALA A 43 4.68 -4.89 -11.23
C ALA A 43 4.18 -4.28 -9.92
N LEU A 44 4.08 -2.95 -9.84
CA LEU A 44 3.56 -2.22 -8.68
C LEU A 44 2.09 -2.56 -8.42
N LYS A 45 1.26 -2.56 -9.49
CA LYS A 45 -0.14 -3.00 -9.45
C LYS A 45 -0.28 -4.41 -8.94
N LYS A 46 0.53 -5.32 -9.48
CA LYS A 46 0.55 -6.72 -9.07
C LYS A 46 0.93 -6.86 -7.60
N ALA A 47 2.01 -6.20 -7.18
CA ALA A 47 2.48 -6.23 -5.80
C ALA A 47 1.44 -5.68 -4.81
N GLY A 48 0.75 -4.59 -5.17
CA GLY A 48 -0.39 -4.08 -4.41
C GLY A 48 -1.51 -5.13 -4.28
N ALA A 49 -1.93 -5.70 -5.41
CA ALA A 49 -3.01 -6.68 -5.45
C ALA A 49 -2.69 -7.95 -4.64
N ASP A 50 -1.45 -8.44 -4.69
CA ASP A 50 -0.95 -9.54 -3.87
C ASP A 50 -1.05 -9.24 -2.35
N MET A 51 -0.99 -7.95 -1.97
CA MET A 51 -1.18 -7.49 -0.59
C MET A 51 -2.64 -7.14 -0.23
N GLY A 52 -3.57 -7.35 -1.15
CA GLY A 52 -4.98 -6.97 -0.97
C GLY A 52 -5.23 -5.47 -1.08
N VAL A 53 -4.32 -4.71 -1.69
CA VAL A 53 -4.44 -3.28 -1.93
C VAL A 53 -4.57 -3.01 -3.42
N LYS A 54 -5.57 -2.23 -3.82
CA LYS A 54 -5.69 -1.79 -5.21
C LYS A 54 -4.87 -0.53 -5.40
N LEU A 55 -3.69 -0.66 -6.00
CA LEU A 55 -2.84 0.45 -6.43
C LEU A 55 -3.07 0.70 -7.91
N ASP A 56 -3.61 1.85 -8.30
CA ASP A 56 -3.78 2.21 -9.72
C ASP A 56 -2.53 2.90 -10.30
N GLU A 57 -1.83 3.69 -9.50
CA GLU A 57 -0.68 4.50 -9.92
C GLU A 57 0.33 4.69 -8.77
N LEU A 58 1.53 5.22 -9.07
CA LEU A 58 2.55 5.51 -8.04
C LEU A 58 2.05 6.52 -7.00
N ASP A 59 1.25 7.49 -7.43
CA ASP A 59 0.67 8.54 -6.57
C ASP A 59 -0.30 7.97 -5.51
N ASP A 60 -0.87 6.80 -5.78
CA ASP A 60 -1.74 6.09 -4.84
C ASP A 60 -0.99 5.62 -3.57
N LEU A 61 0.35 5.49 -3.65
CA LEU A 61 1.20 5.20 -2.49
C LEU A 61 1.47 6.43 -1.62
N ILE A 62 1.31 7.63 -2.18
CA ILE A 62 1.50 8.91 -1.48
C ILE A 62 0.19 9.35 -0.84
N THR A 63 -0.92 9.06 -1.50
CA THR A 63 -2.26 9.41 -1.02
C THR A 63 -2.63 8.52 0.17
N ASP A 64 -3.19 9.13 1.23
CA ASP A 64 -3.54 8.51 2.52
C ASP A 64 -4.52 7.31 2.42
N GLN A 65 -4.95 6.95 1.21
CA GLN A 65 -5.80 5.80 0.87
C GLN A 65 -5.21 4.45 1.31
N PHE A 66 -3.90 4.37 1.54
CA PHE A 66 -3.26 3.17 2.10
C PHE A 66 -3.64 2.90 3.57
N ILE A 67 -4.14 3.91 4.30
CA ILE A 67 -4.56 3.81 5.71
C ILE A 67 -6.00 3.23 5.82
N ALA A 68 -6.82 3.33 4.78
CA ALA A 68 -8.27 3.13 4.90
C ALA A 68 -8.76 1.66 4.90
N GLN A 69 -7.95 0.68 4.48
CA GLN A 69 -8.43 -0.71 4.32
C GLN A 69 -8.16 -1.64 5.52
N ARG A 70 -7.63 -1.12 6.63
CA ARG A 70 -7.45 -1.88 7.87
C ARG A 70 -8.36 -1.40 8.99
N THR A 71 -9.66 -1.24 8.76
CA THR A 71 -10.62 -1.23 9.89
C THR A 71 -12.03 -1.68 9.45
N PRO A 72 -12.46 -2.90 9.80
CA PRO A 72 -13.73 -3.04 10.47
C PRO A 72 -13.47 -2.78 11.96
N VAL A 73 -13.48 -1.51 12.37
CA VAL A 73 -13.71 -1.20 13.80
C VAL A 73 -15.18 -1.45 14.09
N MET A 74 -15.53 -2.73 14.20
CA MET A 74 -16.65 -3.13 15.02
C MET A 74 -16.14 -3.12 16.46
N ASP A 75 -16.11 -1.92 17.03
CA ASP A 75 -16.26 -1.77 18.48
C ASP A 75 -17.67 -2.27 18.81
N VAL A 76 -17.78 -3.56 19.13
CA VAL A 76 -18.92 -4.06 19.89
C VAL A 76 -18.43 -4.24 21.32
N ALA A 77 -18.40 -3.13 22.05
CA ALA A 77 -18.45 -3.22 23.51
C ALA A 77 -19.76 -3.95 23.87
N PRO A 78 -19.74 -5.10 24.57
CA PRO A 78 -20.95 -5.55 25.23
C PRO A 78 -21.24 -4.57 26.36
N VAL A 79 -22.16 -3.63 26.12
CA VAL A 79 -22.80 -2.89 27.22
C VAL A 79 -23.58 -3.93 28.01
N VAL A 80 -23.00 -4.35 29.12
CA VAL A 80 -23.70 -4.99 30.23
C VAL A 80 -24.49 -3.89 30.93
N ASP A 81 -25.70 -3.59 30.43
CA ASP A 81 -26.65 -2.77 31.18
C ASP A 81 -27.39 -3.68 32.15
N GLY A 82 -26.92 -3.67 33.40
CA GLY A 82 -27.66 -4.23 34.51
C GLY A 82 -28.86 -3.36 34.83
N THR A 83 -30.06 -3.92 34.75
CA THR A 83 -31.15 -3.49 35.63
C THR A 83 -31.76 -4.72 36.28
N THR A 84 -31.30 -4.98 37.51
CA THR A 84 -32.00 -5.77 38.50
C THR A 84 -33.36 -5.11 38.77
N SER A 85 -34.42 -5.62 38.14
CA SER A 85 -35.78 -5.21 38.46
C SER A 85 -36.22 -5.94 39.72
N HIS A 86 -36.00 -5.30 40.85
CA HIS A 86 -36.73 -5.54 42.09
C HIS A 86 -38.20 -5.24 41.83
N LEU A 87 -39.10 -6.21 42.06
CA LEU A 87 -40.48 -6.07 42.55
C LEU A 87 -41.00 -7.47 42.90
#